data_AF-A0A4R5XEC4-F1
#
_entry.id   AF-A0A4R5XEC4-F1
#
_cell.length_a   1.000
_cell.length_b   1.000
_cell.length_c   1.000
_cell.angle_alpha   90.00
_cell.angle_beta   90.00
_cell.angle_gamma   90.00
#
_symmetry.space_group_name_H-M   'P 1'
#
loop_
_entity.id
_entity.type
_entity.pdbx_description
1 polymer ?
#
loop_
_entity_poly.entity_id
_entity_poly.type
_entity_poly.pdbx_seq_one_letter_code
_entity_poly.pdbx_strand_id
1 'polypeptide(L)'
;MDQLVRSKDFLAIKYHFGSPLIVPNRVPQRQREFQNSHIPLWRRSPRSNLYLTLWYSGLSVGIVGITLGVVQMIKGKPKEA
;
A
#
# COMPACT_ATOMS: atom_id res chain seq x y z
N MET A 1 25.94 -24.03 -13.93
CA MET A 1 25.67 -24.96 -12.81
C MET A 1 24.85 -24.32 -11.68
N ASP A 2 24.98 -23.01 -11.43
CA ASP A 2 24.34 -22.31 -10.30
C ASP A 2 22.80 -22.17 -10.32
N GLN A 3 22.16 -22.20 -11.49
CA GLN A 3 20.70 -22.06 -11.62
C GLN A 3 19.94 -23.37 -11.29
N LEU A 4 20.62 -24.53 -11.42
CA LEU A 4 20.03 -25.85 -11.18
C LEU A 4 20.00 -26.24 -9.70
N VAL A 5 20.91 -25.71 -8.89
CA VAL A 5 20.92 -25.91 -7.42
C VAL A 5 19.78 -25.11 -6.79
N ARG A 6 19.64 -23.83 -7.18
CA ARG A 6 18.59 -22.93 -6.69
C ARG A 6 17.16 -23.41 -6.99
N SER A 7 16.95 -24.15 -8.08
CA SER A 7 15.62 -24.68 -8.42
C SER A 7 15.24 -25.91 -7.60
N LYS A 8 16.20 -26.78 -7.28
CA LYS A 8 15.99 -27.99 -6.48
C LYS A 8 15.67 -27.65 -5.01
N ASP A 9 16.38 -26.68 -4.44
CA ASP A 9 16.15 -26.23 -3.06
C ASP A 9 14.80 -25.51 -2.89
N PHE A 10 14.41 -24.72 -3.89
CA PHE A 10 13.11 -24.04 -3.91
C PHE A 10 11.94 -25.02 -4.09
N LEU A 11 12.13 -26.06 -4.89
CA LEU A 11 11.16 -27.15 -5.02
C LEU A 11 11.05 -27.95 -3.72
N ALA A 12 12.17 -28.28 -3.06
CA ALA A 12 12.17 -29.02 -1.80
C ALA A 12 11.41 -28.30 -0.68
N ILE A 13 11.56 -26.98 -0.54
CA ILE A 13 10.80 -26.16 0.41
C ILE A 13 9.29 -26.14 0.07
N LYS A 14 8.95 -26.11 -1.23
CA LYS A 14 7.55 -26.09 -1.70
C LYS A 14 6.80 -27.39 -1.38
N TYR A 15 7.48 -28.54 -1.32
CA TYR A 15 6.85 -29.83 -1.00
C TYR A 15 6.84 -30.18 0.50
N HIS A 16 7.61 -29.46 1.33
CA HIS A 16 7.70 -29.73 2.78
C HIS A 16 6.64 -28.98 3.62
N PHE A 17 6.10 -27.86 3.11
CA PHE A 17 5.33 -26.90 3.93
C PHE A 17 3.83 -26.78 3.62
N GLY A 18 3.28 -27.51 2.66
CA GLY A 18 1.84 -27.45 2.43
C GLY A 18 1.43 -27.94 1.05
N SER A 19 0.21 -28.48 0.99
CA SER A 19 -0.51 -28.89 -0.20
C SER A 19 -0.41 -27.88 -1.35
N PRO A 20 -0.58 -28.30 -2.62
CA PRO A 20 -0.59 -27.40 -3.75
C PRO A 20 -1.76 -26.42 -3.60
N LEU A 21 -1.49 -25.25 -3.02
CA LEU A 21 -2.42 -24.14 -3.03
C LEU A 21 -2.68 -23.80 -4.50
N ILE A 22 -3.94 -23.91 -4.92
CA ILE A 22 -4.45 -23.64 -6.28
C ILE A 22 -4.17 -22.19 -6.72
N VAL A 23 -3.62 -21.36 -5.82
CA VAL A 23 -3.27 -19.96 -6.08
C VAL A 23 -1.86 -19.87 -6.67
N PRO A 24 -1.68 -19.18 -7.81
CA PRO A 24 -0.36 -18.99 -8.40
C PRO A 24 0.56 -18.22 -7.46
N ASN A 25 1.77 -18.74 -7.23
CA ASN A 25 2.79 -18.05 -6.45
C ASN A 25 3.30 -16.81 -7.21
N ARG A 26 2.92 -15.62 -6.74
CA ARG A 26 3.33 -14.32 -7.31
C ARG A 26 4.48 -13.66 -6.53
N VAL A 27 5.08 -14.33 -5.55
CA VAL A 27 6.14 -13.75 -4.70
C VAL A 27 7.37 -13.35 -5.52
N PRO A 28 7.94 -14.19 -6.42
CA PRO A 28 9.11 -13.80 -7.19
C PRO A 28 8.85 -12.63 -8.15
N GLN A 29 7.63 -12.55 -8.69
CA GLN A 29 7.21 -11.45 -9.56
C GLN A 29 7.18 -10.12 -8.78
N ARG A 30 6.56 -10.12 -7.59
CA ARG A 30 6.52 -8.94 -6.72
C ARG A 30 7.92 -8.54 -6.22
N GLN A 31 8.80 -9.50 -5.92
CA GLN A 31 10.17 -9.19 -5.52
C GLN A 31 10.91 -8.42 -6.62
N ARG A 32 10.79 -8.85 -7.89
CA ARG A 32 11.37 -8.12 -9.03
C ARG A 32 10.77 -6.72 -9.18
N GLU A 33 9.44 -6.58 -9.07
CA GLU A 33 8.75 -5.28 -9.15
C GLU A 33 9.24 -4.30 -8.07
N PHE A 34 9.39 -4.76 -6.82
CA PHE A 34 9.80 -3.91 -5.70
C PHE A 34 11.32 -3.65 -5.62
N GLN A 35 12.15 -4.57 -6.11
CA GLN A 35 13.61 -4.42 -6.10
C GLN A 35 14.12 -3.63 -7.30
N ASN A 36 13.41 -3.62 -8.43
CA ASN A 36 13.80 -2.88 -9.64
C ASN A 36 13.49 -1.37 -9.57
N SER A 37 12.84 -0.89 -8.51
CA SER A 37 12.40 0.50 -8.41
C SER A 37 13.06 1.26 -7.26
N HIS A 38 13.53 2.46 -7.58
CA HIS A 38 14.15 3.38 -6.62
C HIS A 38 13.14 4.29 -5.94
N ILE A 39 11.86 4.23 -6.32
CA ILE A 39 10.83 5.05 -5.68
C ILE A 39 10.64 4.60 -4.21
N PRO A 40 10.13 5.49 -3.34
CA PRO A 40 9.91 5.15 -1.94
C PRO A 40 9.01 3.92 -1.79
N LEU A 41 9.28 3.09 -0.77
CA LEU A 41 8.62 1.80 -0.57
C LEU A 41 7.09 1.89 -0.61
N TRP A 42 6.51 2.94 -0.01
CA TRP A 42 5.07 3.17 0.04
C TRP A 42 4.44 3.48 -1.33
N ARG A 43 5.23 3.86 -2.34
CA ARG A 43 4.78 4.09 -3.73
C ARG A 43 5.15 2.97 -4.70
N ARG A 44 5.90 1.94 -4.26
CA ARG A 44 6.41 0.89 -5.15
C ARG A 44 5.34 -0.01 -5.74
N SER A 45 4.26 -0.24 -5.00
CA SER A 45 3.15 -1.04 -5.52
C SER A 45 2.42 -0.28 -6.64
N PRO A 46 2.08 -0.92 -7.77
CA PRO A 46 1.26 -0.27 -8.82
C PRO A 46 -0.08 0.26 -8.29
N ARG A 47 -0.66 -0.41 -7.28
CA ARG A 47 -1.92 0.00 -6.65
C ARG A 47 -1.75 1.07 -5.57
N SER A 48 -0.51 1.42 -5.20
CA SER A 48 -0.25 2.39 -4.14
C SER A 48 -0.85 3.76 -4.45
N ASN A 49 -0.84 4.19 -5.71
CA ASN A 49 -1.40 5.47 -6.12
C ASN A 49 -2.89 5.57 -5.77
N LEU A 50 -3.67 4.50 -5.94
CA LEU A 50 -5.10 4.52 -5.58
C LEU A 50 -5.28 4.70 -4.07
N TYR A 51 -4.55 3.94 -3.25
CA TYR A 51 -4.66 4.02 -1.80
C TYR A 51 -4.18 5.36 -1.25
N LEU A 52 -3.04 5.86 -1.76
CA LEU A 52 -2.49 7.13 -1.34
C LEU A 52 -3.40 8.29 -1.73
N THR A 53 -3.92 8.31 -2.96
CA THR A 53 -4.85 9.36 -3.40
C THR A 53 -6.09 9.39 -2.51
N LEU A 54 -6.69 8.23 -2.21
CA LEU A 54 -7.86 8.15 -1.33
C LEU A 54 -7.55 8.64 0.09
N TRP A 55 -6.38 8.27 0.62
CA TRP A 55 -5.95 8.69 1.94
C TRP A 55 -5.74 10.21 2.01
N TYR A 56 -4.99 10.76 1.06
CA TYR A 56 -4.73 12.20 0.98
C TYR A 56 -6.01 13.01 0.74
N SER A 57 -6.94 12.51 -0.07
CA SER A 57 -8.22 13.21 -0.31
C SER A 57 -9.07 13.27 0.95
N GLY A 58 -9.22 12.15 1.66
CA GLY A 58 -9.99 12.11 2.90
C GLY A 58 -9.38 12.99 3.99
N LEU A 59 -8.05 12.92 4.15
CA LEU A 59 -7.32 13.77 5.09
C LEU A 59 -7.48 15.26 4.76
N SER A 60 -7.36 15.64 3.49
CA SER A 60 -7.50 17.04 3.08
C SER A 60 -8.89 17.59 3.38
N VAL A 61 -9.94 16.82 3.08
CA VAL A 61 -11.32 17.19 3.43
C VAL A 61 -11.48 17.33 4.94
N GLY A 62 -10.91 16.42 5.73
CA GLY A 62 -10.94 16.49 7.19
C GLY A 62 -10.28 17.76 7.73
N ILE A 63 -9.07 18.09 7.26
CA ILE A 63 -8.35 19.30 7.69
C ILE A 63 -9.12 20.57 7.32
N VAL A 64 -9.69 20.64 6.12
CA VAL A 64 -10.51 21.78 5.70
C VAL A 64 -11.73 21.92 6.60
N GLY A 65 -12.44 20.82 6.90
CA GLY A 65 -13.59 20.82 7.80
C GLY A 65 -13.25 21.32 9.20
N ILE A 66 -12.15 20.83 9.78
CA ILE A 66 -11.66 21.29 11.09
C ILE A 66 -11.33 22.77 11.06
N THR A 67 -10.60 23.23 10.04
CA THR A 67 -10.19 24.62 9.90
C THR A 67 -11.40 25.55 9.80
N LEU A 68 -12.40 25.20 9.00
CA LEU A 68 -13.64 25.95 8.87
C LEU A 68 -14.43 25.96 10.20
N GLY A 69 -14.50 24.83 10.90
CA GLY A 69 -15.12 24.74 12.22
C GLY A 69 -14.44 25.67 13.24
N VAL A 70 -13.11 25.68 13.28
CA VAL A 70 -12.34 26.60 14.14
C VAL A 70 -12.61 28.06 13.80
N VAL A 71 -12.63 28.42 12.51
CA VAL A 71 -12.95 29.79 12.08
C VAL A 71 -14.36 30.20 12.51
N GLN A 72 -15.34 29.30 12.42
CA GLN A 72 -16.70 29.57 12.89
C GLN A 72 -16.78 29.70 14.41
N MET A 73 -16.03 28.90 15.17
CA MET A 73 -15.95 29.03 16.63
C MET A 73 -15.36 30.38 17.04
N ILE A 74 -14.31 30.84 16.36
CA ILE A 74 -13.67 32.15 16.63
C ILE A 74 -14.62 33.31 16.28
N LYS A 75 -15.32 33.24 15.15
CA LYS A 75 -16.25 34.30 14.72
C LYS A 75 -17.50 34.37 15.60
N GLY A 76 -17.82 33.30 16.32
CA GLY A 76 -19.06 33.18 17.09
C GLY A 76 -20.29 33.05 16.18
N LYS A 77 -21.42 32.62 16.75
CA LYS A 77 -22.71 32.63 16.03
C LYS A 77 -23.23 34.08 15.97
N PRO A 78 -23.82 34.53 14.85
CA PRO A 78 -24.65 35.73 14.88
C PRO A 78 -25.80 35.48 15.87
N LYS A 79 -26.03 36.43 16.77
CA LYS A 79 -27.18 36.38 17.68
C LYS A 79 -28.43 36.37 16.80
N GLU A 80 -29.27 35.34 16.93
CA GLU A 80 -30.63 35.38 16.39
C GLU A 80 -31.33 36.57 17.08
N ALA A 81 -31.80 37.52 16.26
CA ALA A 81 -32.45 38.76 16.70
C ALA A 81 -33.94 38.53 16.92
#